data_AF-A0A227J3G8-F1
#
_entry.id   AF-A0A227J3G8-F1
#
_cell.length_a   1.000
_cell.length_b   1.000
_cell.length_c   1.000
_cell.angle_alpha   90.00
_cell.angle_beta   90.00
_cell.angle_gamma   90.00
#
_symmetry.space_group_name_H-M   'P 1'
#
loop_
_entity.id
_entity.type
_entity.pdbx_description
1 polymer ?
#
loop_
_entity_poly.entity_id
_entity_poly.type
_entity_poly.pdbx_seq_one_letter_code
_entity_poly.pdbx_strand_id
1 'polypeptide(L)'
;ISYIIYSVPIIAMIYLCLYALNKFVDPQRNLLAELKKALKKNELTLYYQPQIDVESGRVFGYEALIRWEHQQKGFIAPDEFVPAAEQNGLVSLLTDYVLEKAADDFSK
;
A
#
# COMPACT_ATOMS: atom_id res chain seq x y z
N ILE A 1 -25.11 -26.81 -34.89
CA ILE A 1 -26.16 -25.97 -34.25
C ILE A 1 -26.45 -26.46 -32.83
N SER A 2 -26.75 -27.75 -32.59
CA SER A 2 -27.00 -28.29 -31.24
C SER A 2 -25.86 -28.07 -30.23
N TYR A 3 -24.59 -28.31 -30.60
CA TYR A 3 -23.44 -28.13 -29.71
C TYR A 3 -23.23 -26.70 -29.22
N ILE A 4 -23.55 -25.71 -30.07
CA ILE A 4 -23.41 -24.28 -29.75
C ILE A 4 -24.46 -23.87 -28.71
N ILE A 5 -25.66 -24.44 -28.77
CA ILE A 5 -26.75 -24.12 -27.83
C ILE A 5 -26.43 -24.63 -26.42
N TYR A 6 -25.78 -25.79 -26.30
CA TYR A 6 -25.38 -26.35 -24.99
C TYR A 6 -24.07 -25.77 -24.45
N SER A 7 -23.16 -25.32 -25.31
CA SER A 7 -21.87 -24.79 -24.86
C SER A 7 -21.94 -23.33 -24.38
N VAL A 8 -22.83 -22.50 -24.95
CA VAL A 8 -23.02 -21.10 -24.55
C VAL A 8 -23.35 -20.92 -23.06
N PRO A 9 -24.31 -21.64 -22.44
CA PRO A 9 -24.60 -21.48 -21.01
C PRO A 9 -23.45 -21.94 -20.12
N ILE A 10 -22.69 -22.96 -20.54
CA ILE A 10 -21.50 -23.43 -19.80
C ILE A 10 -20.39 -22.37 -19.86
N ILE A 11 -20.13 -21.81 -21.05
CA ILE A 11 -19.14 -20.74 -21.22
C ILE A 11 -19.57 -19.50 -20.44
N ALA A 12 -20.85 -19.13 -20.49
CA ALA A 12 -21.38 -18.01 -19.72
C ALA A 12 -21.25 -18.24 -18.22
N MET A 13 -21.55 -19.44 -17.73
CA MET A 13 -21.39 -19.81 -16.32
C MET A 13 -19.93 -19.80 -15.87
N ILE A 14 -19.01 -20.32 -16.69
CA ILE A 14 -17.57 -20.26 -16.44
C ILE A 14 -17.11 -18.80 -16.41
N TYR A 15 -17.56 -17.97 -17.36
CA TYR A 15 -17.21 -16.55 -17.42
C TYR A 15 -17.74 -15.79 -16.20
N LEU A 16 -18.98 -16.07 -15.77
CA LEU A 16 -19.57 -15.48 -14.58
C LEU A 16 -18.85 -15.91 -13.31
N CYS A 17 -18.44 -17.19 -13.24
CA CYS A 17 -17.66 -17.73 -12.13
C CYS A 17 -16.27 -17.08 -12.07
N LEU A 18 -15.57 -16.97 -13.21
CA LEU A 18 -14.28 -16.29 -13.29
C LEU A 18 -14.40 -14.80 -12.93
N TYR A 19 -15.44 -14.12 -13.42
CA TYR A 19 -15.72 -12.72 -13.08
C TYR A 19 -15.98 -12.54 -11.59
N ALA A 20 -16.79 -13.41 -10.99
CA ALA A 20 -17.07 -13.39 -9.55
C ALA A 20 -15.81 -13.68 -8.72
N LEU A 21 -15.04 -14.71 -9.06
CA LEU A 21 -13.78 -15.05 -8.39
C LEU A 21 -12.79 -13.88 -8.44
N ASN A 22 -12.62 -13.24 -9.60
CA ASN A 22 -11.73 -12.11 -9.74
C ASN A 22 -12.18 -10.89 -8.90
N LYS A 23 -13.49 -10.76 -8.67
CA LYS A 23 -14.05 -9.74 -7.76
C LYS A 23 -13.86 -10.08 -6.28
N PHE A 24 -13.83 -11.36 -5.92
CA PHE A 24 -13.51 -11.81 -4.54
C PHE A 24 -12.01 -11.72 -4.23
N VAL A 25 -11.16 -11.77 -5.25
CA VAL A 25 -9.75 -11.42 -5.15
C VAL A 25 -9.63 -9.90 -5.15
N ASP A 26 -9.97 -9.28 -4.03
CA ASP A 26 -9.80 -7.84 -3.84
C ASP A 26 -8.29 -7.51 -3.73
N PRO A 27 -7.71 -6.76 -4.69
CA PRO A 27 -6.31 -6.38 -4.66
C PRO A 27 -5.93 -5.61 -3.39
N GLN A 28 -6.87 -4.85 -2.81
CA GLN A 28 -6.63 -4.04 -1.61
C GLN A 28 -6.49 -4.91 -0.35
N ARG A 29 -7.25 -6.01 -0.24
CA ARG A 29 -7.08 -6.98 0.87
C ARG A 29 -5.69 -7.59 0.85
N ASN A 30 -5.16 -7.86 -0.35
CA ASN A 30 -3.81 -8.39 -0.47
C ASN A 30 -2.76 -7.31 -0.11
N LEU A 31 -2.96 -6.07 -0.57
CA LEU A 31 -2.07 -4.95 -0.25
C LEU A 31 -1.98 -4.67 1.26
N LEU A 32 -3.09 -4.74 1.99
CA LEU A 32 -3.10 -4.57 3.46
C LEU A 32 -2.36 -5.68 4.20
N ALA A 33 -2.51 -6.92 3.75
CA ALA A 33 -1.79 -8.05 4.30
C ALA A 33 -0.28 -7.94 4.02
N GLU A 34 0.08 -7.46 2.83
CA GLU A 34 1.46 -7.15 2.44
C GLU A 34 2.01 -5.97 3.28
N LEU A 35 1.25 -4.89 3.47
CA LEU A 35 1.66 -3.72 4.26
C LEU A 35 1.97 -4.11 5.71
N LYS A 36 1.11 -4.92 6.34
CA LYS A 36 1.37 -5.47 7.69
C LYS A 36 2.67 -6.26 7.76
N LYS A 37 3.00 -7.04 6.71
CA LYS A 37 4.26 -7.80 6.66
C LYS A 37 5.44 -6.85 6.48
N ALA A 38 5.32 -5.88 5.59
CA ALA A 38 6.35 -4.90 5.29
C ALA A 38 6.71 -4.07 6.53
N LEU A 39 5.70 -3.64 7.31
CA LEU A 39 5.90 -2.93 8.58
C LEU A 39 6.66 -3.77 9.61
N LYS A 40 6.38 -5.08 9.70
CA LYS A 40 7.11 -5.99 10.60
C LYS A 40 8.52 -6.33 10.16
N LYS A 41 8.80 -6.23 8.87
CA LYS A 41 10.09 -6.59 8.26
C LYS A 41 10.99 -5.39 7.99
N ASN A 42 10.56 -4.18 8.35
CA ASN A 42 11.25 -2.93 8.05
C ASN A 42 11.52 -2.75 6.54
N GLU A 43 10.55 -3.13 5.69
CA GLU A 43 10.65 -3.02 4.22
C GLU A 43 10.20 -1.64 3.70
N LEU A 44 9.69 -0.77 4.57
CA LEU A 44 9.36 0.62 4.23
C LEU A 44 10.56 1.52 4.51
N THR A 45 10.60 2.65 3.84
CA THR A 45 11.64 3.67 3.99
C THR A 45 11.03 5.03 4.26
N LEU A 46 11.79 5.92 4.88
CA LEU A 46 11.39 7.30 5.13
C LEU A 46 12.23 8.23 4.28
N TYR A 47 11.57 9.13 3.57
CA TYR A 47 12.19 10.25 2.88
C TYR A 47 11.93 11.51 3.71
N TYR A 48 12.90 12.41 3.79
CA TYR A 48 12.78 13.62 4.61
C TYR A 48 12.73 14.86 3.74
N GLN A 49 11.62 15.60 3.81
CA GLN A 49 11.49 16.87 3.13
C GLN A 49 11.87 18.01 4.09
N PRO A 50 12.91 18.81 3.80
CA PRO A 50 13.31 19.91 4.67
C PRO A 50 12.26 21.03 4.65
N GLN A 51 11.99 21.57 5.83
CA GLN A 51 11.14 22.74 6.04
C GLN A 51 12.03 23.96 6.27
N ILE A 52 11.87 24.98 5.42
CA ILE A 52 12.74 26.14 5.34
C ILE A 52 11.97 27.37 5.84
N ASP A 53 12.59 28.11 6.75
CA ASP A 53 12.09 29.42 7.17
C ASP A 53 12.31 30.43 6.04
N VAL A 54 11.24 31.10 5.60
CA VAL A 54 11.27 31.94 4.39
C VAL A 54 12.10 33.21 4.61
N GLU A 55 12.15 33.74 5.83
CA GLU A 55 12.88 34.98 6.13
C GLU A 55 14.39 34.74 6.27
N SER A 56 14.79 33.69 6.99
CA SER A 56 16.19 33.38 7.28
C SER A 56 16.84 32.42 6.28
N GLY A 57 16.04 31.71 5.49
CA GLY A 57 16.50 30.65 4.57
C GLY A 57 17.05 29.41 5.28
N ARG A 58 16.88 29.30 6.61
CA ARG A 58 17.41 28.19 7.40
C ARG A 58 16.41 27.05 7.47
N VAL A 59 16.93 25.81 7.48
CA VAL A 59 16.12 24.63 7.77
C VAL A 59 15.79 24.62 9.26
N PHE A 60 14.50 24.52 9.60
CA PHE A 60 14.04 24.44 10.99
C PHE A 60 13.40 23.09 11.34
N GLY A 61 13.14 22.24 10.35
CA GLY A 61 12.51 20.94 10.56
C GLY A 61 12.53 20.07 9.32
N TYR A 62 12.03 18.85 9.46
CA TYR A 62 11.88 17.89 8.38
C TYR A 62 10.53 17.20 8.50
N GLU A 63 9.87 17.02 7.37
CA GLU A 63 8.68 16.16 7.26
C GLU A 63 9.11 14.76 6.85
N ALA A 64 8.73 13.75 7.65
CA ALA A 64 8.99 12.34 7.37
C ALA A 64 7.89 11.78 6.45
N LEU A 65 8.29 11.36 5.26
CA LEU A 65 7.40 10.89 4.22
C LEU A 65 7.65 9.41 3.96
N ILE A 66 6.69 8.57 4.31
CA ILE A 66 6.80 7.12 4.15
C ILE A 66 6.81 6.71 2.67
N ARG A 67 7.64 5.73 2.31
CA ARG A 67 7.80 5.18 0.97
C ARG A 67 7.82 3.67 1.05
N TRP A 68 7.20 3.02 0.07
CA TRP A 68 7.14 1.56 0.03
C TRP A 68 7.68 1.03 -1.29
N GLU A 69 8.88 0.47 -1.23
CA GLU A 69 9.51 -0.23 -2.35
C GLU A 69 9.15 -1.71 -2.27
N HIS A 70 8.08 -2.10 -2.96
CA HIS A 70 7.60 -3.48 -2.93
C HIS A 70 8.39 -4.35 -3.91
N GLN A 71 8.93 -5.47 -3.43
CA GLN A 71 9.83 -6.35 -4.20
C GLN A 71 9.29 -6.78 -5.57
N GLN A 72 7.97 -7.01 -5.69
CA GLN A 72 7.34 -7.46 -6.94
C GLN A 72 6.62 -6.35 -7.69
N LYS A 73 6.15 -5.31 -6.98
CA LYS A 73 5.26 -4.26 -7.55
C LYS A 73 6.02 -2.97 -7.83
N GLY A 74 7.28 -2.89 -7.41
CA GLY A 74 8.06 -1.66 -7.44
C GLY A 74 7.55 -0.66 -6.41
N PHE A 75 7.77 0.62 -6.68
CA PHE A 75 7.32 1.70 -5.84
C PHE A 75 5.79 1.76 -5.75
N ILE A 76 5.26 1.67 -4.54
CA ILE A 76 3.83 1.85 -4.24
C ILE A 76 3.66 3.23 -3.59
N ALA A 77 2.81 4.07 -4.18
CA ALA A 77 2.61 5.43 -3.69
C ALA A 77 1.88 5.43 -2.33
N PRO A 78 2.18 6.38 -1.42
CA PRO A 78 1.45 6.54 -0.16
C PRO A 78 -0.06 6.64 -0.34
N ASP A 79 -0.52 7.32 -1.39
CA ASP A 79 -1.94 7.49 -1.69
C ASP A 79 -2.66 6.16 -1.97
N GLU A 80 -1.94 5.09 -2.30
CA GLU A 80 -2.51 3.76 -2.54
C GLU A 80 -2.71 2.97 -1.24
N PHE A 81 -1.80 3.09 -0.27
CA PHE A 81 -1.81 2.24 0.93
C PHE A 81 -2.19 2.99 2.22
N VAL A 82 -2.00 4.30 2.30
CA VAL A 82 -2.37 5.10 3.48
C VAL A 82 -3.89 5.13 3.69
N PRO A 83 -4.74 5.41 2.68
CA PRO A 83 -6.19 5.36 2.86
C PRO A 83 -6.67 3.95 3.22
N ALA A 84 -6.03 2.92 2.66
CA ALA A 84 -6.33 1.54 3.00
C ALA A 84 -5.98 1.26 4.47
N ALA A 85 -4.83 1.73 4.96
CA ALA A 85 -4.43 1.62 6.35
C ALA A 85 -5.41 2.34 7.29
N GLU A 86 -5.89 3.53 6.93
CA GLU A 86 -6.91 4.29 7.65
C GLU A 86 -8.23 3.53 7.79
N GLN A 87 -8.79 3.08 6.68
CA GLN A 87 -10.08 2.37 6.68
C GLN A 87 -10.04 1.04 7.43
N ASN A 88 -8.85 0.45 7.62
CA ASN A 88 -8.66 -0.85 8.23
C ASN A 88 -7.97 -0.79 9.62
N GLY A 89 -7.86 0.42 10.20
CA GLY A 89 -7.35 0.61 11.55
C GLY A 89 -5.85 0.32 11.74
N LEU A 90 -5.04 0.45 10.68
CA LEU A 90 -3.59 0.25 10.72
C LEU A 90 -2.79 1.53 10.88
N VAL A 91 -3.45 2.68 10.97
CA VAL A 91 -2.79 3.99 11.12
C VAL A 91 -1.87 4.01 12.31
N SER A 92 -2.30 3.52 13.47
CA SER A 92 -1.47 3.49 14.67
C SER A 92 -0.18 2.71 14.45
N LEU A 93 -0.26 1.52 13.82
CA LEU A 93 0.93 0.72 13.49
C LEU A 93 1.85 1.43 12.50
N LEU A 94 1.27 2.13 11.52
CA LEU A 94 2.01 2.92 10.55
C LEU A 94 2.72 4.09 11.24
N THR A 95 2.02 4.81 12.12
CA THR A 95 2.56 5.95 12.88
C THR A 95 3.67 5.51 13.81
N ASP A 96 3.48 4.44 14.57
CA ASP A 96 4.49 3.89 15.49
C ASP A 96 5.76 3.52 14.71
N TYR A 97 5.59 2.84 13.56
CA TYR A 97 6.69 2.51 12.67
C TYR A 97 7.44 3.75 12.17
N VAL A 98 6.72 4.78 11.69
CA VAL A 98 7.34 6.03 11.21
C VAL A 98 8.10 6.73 12.32
N LEU A 99 7.54 6.80 13.52
CA LEU A 99 8.18 7.45 14.66
C LEU A 99 9.45 6.70 15.11
N GLU A 100 9.38 5.38 15.24
CA GLU A 100 10.53 4.55 15.60
C GLU A 100 11.63 4.66 14.55
N LYS A 101 11.26 4.59 13.26
CA LYS A 101 12.21 4.66 12.16
C LYS A 101 12.87 6.04 12.06
N ALA A 102 12.10 7.11 12.23
CA ALA A 102 12.64 8.47 12.25
C ALA A 102 13.58 8.69 13.43
N ALA A 103 13.21 8.19 14.62
CA ALA A 103 14.08 8.26 15.79
C ALA A 103 15.41 7.51 15.54
N ASP A 104 15.39 6.33 14.93
CA ASP A 104 16.60 5.59 14.56
C ASP A 104 17.46 6.37 13.54
N ASP A 105 16.84 6.96 12.52
CA ASP A 105 17.55 7.70 11.48
C ASP A 105 18.27 8.95 12.01
N PHE A 106 17.69 9.65 12.99
CA PHE A 106 18.30 10.84 13.63
C PHE A 106 19.16 10.52 14.87
N SER A 107 19.19 9.26 15.32
CA SER A 107 20.02 8.84 16.46
C SER A 107 21.47 8.56 16.10
N LYS A 108 21.79 8.49 14.80
CA LYS A 108 23.12 8.23 14.24
C LYS A 108 23.82 9.53 13.87
#